data_AF-A0A6A9T3D1-F1
#
_entry.id   AF-A0A6A9T3D1-F1
#
_cell.length_a   1.000
_cell.length_b   1.000
_cell.length_c   1.000
_cell.angle_alpha   90.00
_cell.angle_beta   90.00
_cell.angle_gamma   90.00
#
_symmetry.space_group_name_H-M   'P 1'
#
loop_
_entity.id
_entity.type
_entity.pdbx_description
1 polymer ?
#
loop_
_entity_poly.entity_id
_entity_poly.type
_entity_poly.pdbx_seq_one_letter_code
_entity_poly.pdbx_strand_id
1 'polypeptide(L)'
;MDTNGNSTDDTDRTLHIRFREGDDDALTDALDALDRGETPDPQLEVVYDDPADVHQVTRPKSLALLRAIVQHEPGSIRETARLVDRDVSQVHRNLTELESLHLIELVEDGTAKRPVVWYDAIDIDLPLVDTTEDSDEATV
;
A
#
# COMPACT_ATOMS: atom_id res chain seq x y z
N MET A 1 5.95 -33.71 15.85
CA MET A 1 4.83 -33.09 15.11
C MET A 1 5.26 -31.64 14.98
N ASP A 2 6.02 -31.38 13.93
CA ASP A 2 6.60 -30.07 13.60
C ASP A 2 5.76 -29.58 12.42
N THR A 3 5.05 -28.45 12.50
CA THR A 3 5.43 -27.11 12.01
C THR A 3 4.14 -26.27 12.12
N ASN A 4 4.08 -24.98 12.43
CA ASN A 4 5.08 -23.93 12.44
C ASN A 4 4.75 -22.96 13.59
N GLY A 5 5.78 -22.59 14.34
CA GLY A 5 5.79 -21.25 14.91
C GLY A 5 5.94 -20.27 13.76
N ASN A 6 5.08 -19.27 13.70
CA ASN A 6 5.54 -17.96 13.25
C ASN A 6 5.56 -17.07 14.48
N SER A 7 6.76 -17.03 15.08
CA SER A 7 7.14 -16.07 16.08
C SER A 7 6.90 -14.66 15.56
N THR A 8 6.54 -13.77 16.47
CA THR A 8 6.60 -12.32 16.33
C THR A 8 7.90 -11.87 15.64
N ASP A 9 7.85 -11.59 14.34
CA ASP A 9 8.80 -10.73 13.63
C ASP A 9 7.98 -9.78 12.77
N ASP A 10 7.84 -8.55 13.26
CA ASP A 10 7.11 -7.43 12.68
C ASP A 10 7.89 -6.80 11.49
N THR A 11 8.66 -7.60 10.74
CA THR A 11 9.81 -7.14 9.93
C THR A 11 9.69 -7.34 8.41
N ASP A 12 8.66 -8.03 7.91
CA ASP A 12 8.41 -8.14 6.46
C ASP A 12 6.93 -7.86 6.15
N ARG A 13 6.47 -6.64 6.40
CA ARG A 13 5.09 -6.26 6.07
C ARG A 13 4.97 -6.01 4.57
N THR A 14 4.05 -6.69 3.90
CA THR A 14 3.83 -6.53 2.44
C THR A 14 2.50 -5.83 2.21
N LEU A 15 2.51 -4.74 1.45
CA LEU A 15 1.31 -4.10 0.94
C LEU A 15 0.87 -4.80 -0.35
N HIS A 16 -0.33 -5.37 -0.35
CA HIS A 16 -0.96 -5.92 -1.55
C HIS A 16 -1.71 -4.84 -2.29
N ILE A 17 -1.39 -4.66 -3.57
CA ILE A 17 -2.08 -3.74 -4.47
C ILE A 17 -2.87 -4.56 -5.47
N ARG A 18 -4.19 -4.41 -5.47
CA ARG A 18 -5.08 -5.09 -6.40
C ARG A 18 -5.70 -4.11 -7.40
N PHE A 19 -6.17 -4.64 -8.52
CA PHE A 19 -6.92 -3.89 -9.52
C PHE A 19 -8.33 -4.47 -9.68
N ARG A 20 -9.35 -3.61 -9.48
CA ARG A 20 -10.81 -3.90 -9.56
C ARG A 20 -11.39 -4.93 -8.60
N GLU A 21 -10.62 -5.87 -8.12
CA GLU A 21 -11.07 -6.96 -7.25
C GLU A 21 -10.31 -6.89 -5.93
N GLY A 22 -11.02 -6.72 -4.81
CA GLY A 22 -10.47 -6.81 -3.46
C GLY A 22 -10.79 -8.16 -2.84
N ASP A 23 -10.19 -8.46 -1.69
CA ASP A 23 -10.49 -9.68 -0.94
C ASP A 23 -11.70 -9.47 -0.01
N ASP A 24 -12.90 -9.48 -0.59
CA ASP A 24 -14.17 -9.26 0.15
C ASP A 24 -14.41 -10.34 1.22
N ASP A 25 -13.96 -11.57 0.97
CA ASP A 25 -14.04 -12.68 1.91
C ASP A 25 -13.12 -12.41 3.12
N ALA A 26 -11.86 -12.03 2.88
CA ALA A 26 -10.93 -11.69 3.96
C ALA A 26 -11.41 -10.49 4.79
N LEU A 27 -12.02 -9.48 4.14
CA LEU A 27 -12.62 -8.35 4.85
C LEU A 27 -13.78 -8.80 5.75
N THR A 28 -14.65 -9.68 5.24
CA THR A 28 -15.78 -10.22 5.99
C THR A 28 -15.30 -11.02 7.20
N ASP A 29 -14.32 -11.90 7.01
CA ASP A 29 -13.70 -12.69 8.08
C ASP A 29 -13.07 -11.79 9.17
N ALA A 30 -12.41 -10.70 8.77
CA ALA A 30 -11.83 -9.75 9.71
C ALA A 30 -12.89 -9.03 10.55
N LEU A 31 -14.01 -8.61 9.94
CA LEU A 31 -15.13 -8.00 10.66
C LEU A 31 -15.79 -8.99 11.64
N ASP A 32 -16.00 -10.23 11.20
CA ASP A 32 -16.56 -11.30 12.02
C ASP A 32 -15.67 -11.63 13.22
N ALA A 33 -14.35 -11.58 13.06
CA ALA A 33 -13.39 -11.74 14.16
C ALA A 33 -13.53 -10.60 15.20
N LEU A 34 -13.64 -9.35 14.74
CA LEU A 34 -13.84 -8.21 15.62
C LEU A 34 -15.14 -8.31 16.42
N ASP A 35 -16.23 -8.78 15.80
CA ASP A 35 -17.52 -9.01 16.47
C ASP A 35 -17.44 -10.10 17.55
N ARG A 36 -16.53 -11.07 17.39
CA ARG A 36 -16.22 -12.09 18.42
C ARG A 36 -15.22 -11.61 19.49
N GLY A 37 -14.71 -10.39 19.37
CA GLY A 37 -13.68 -9.84 20.26
C GLY A 37 -12.27 -10.41 20.00
N GLU A 38 -12.05 -11.00 18.84
CA GLU A 38 -10.74 -11.43 18.36
C GLU A 38 -10.01 -10.24 17.71
N THR A 39 -8.67 -10.30 17.63
CA THR A 39 -7.86 -9.33 16.87
C THR A 39 -7.42 -10.02 15.58
N PRO A 40 -8.02 -9.69 14.42
CA PRO A 40 -7.59 -10.26 13.16
C PRO A 40 -6.16 -9.80 12.82
N ASP A 41 -5.45 -10.61 12.04
CA ASP A 41 -4.17 -10.20 11.47
C ASP A 41 -4.39 -8.98 10.57
N PRO A 42 -3.50 -7.97 10.59
CA PRO A 42 -3.68 -6.78 9.77
C PRO A 42 -3.53 -7.10 8.29
N GLN A 43 -4.62 -6.97 7.51
CA GLN A 43 -4.53 -6.90 6.05
C GLN A 43 -4.01 -5.51 5.62
N LEU A 44 -2.85 -5.50 4.94
CA LEU A 44 -2.36 -4.33 4.21
C LEU A 44 -2.75 -4.50 2.74
N GLU A 45 -3.93 -4.02 2.37
CA GLU A 45 -4.42 -4.07 0.99
C GLU A 45 -4.90 -2.69 0.52
N VAL A 46 -4.62 -2.36 -0.75
CA VAL A 46 -5.22 -1.23 -1.47
C VAL A 46 -5.73 -1.72 -2.82
N VAL A 47 -6.99 -1.41 -3.12
CA VAL A 47 -7.63 -1.72 -4.40
C VAL A 47 -7.72 -0.46 -5.24
N TYR A 48 -7.27 -0.52 -6.49
CA TYR A 48 -7.40 0.56 -7.47
C TYR A 48 -8.38 0.20 -8.58
N ASP A 49 -9.17 1.18 -9.02
CA ASP A 49 -10.10 1.02 -10.14
C ASP A 49 -9.57 1.61 -11.46
N ASP A 50 -8.59 2.52 -11.39
CA ASP A 50 -7.97 3.17 -12.55
C ASP A 50 -6.57 2.60 -12.81
N PRO A 51 -6.28 2.06 -14.02
CA PRO A 51 -4.93 1.67 -14.40
C PRO A 51 -3.88 2.80 -14.27
N ALA A 52 -4.31 4.07 -14.29
CA ALA A 52 -3.44 5.21 -14.07
C ALA A 52 -2.83 5.22 -12.65
N ASP A 53 -3.54 4.71 -11.65
CA ASP A 53 -3.08 4.62 -10.27
C ASP A 53 -2.01 3.54 -10.12
N VAL A 54 -2.24 2.36 -10.67
CA VAL A 54 -1.23 1.28 -10.75
C VAL A 54 0.02 1.76 -11.49
N HIS A 55 -0.16 2.48 -12.61
CA HIS A 55 0.95 3.09 -13.32
C HIS A 55 1.68 4.13 -12.46
N GLN A 56 0.97 4.94 -11.68
CA GLN A 56 1.58 5.92 -10.78
C GLN A 56 2.48 5.25 -9.72
N VAL A 57 2.04 4.13 -9.14
CA VAL A 57 2.83 3.34 -8.16
C VAL A 57 4.11 2.78 -8.80
N THR A 58 3.99 2.19 -9.99
CA THR A 58 5.06 1.46 -10.66
C THR A 58 6.10 2.35 -11.37
N ARG A 59 5.86 3.67 -11.44
CA ARG A 59 6.83 4.62 -12.01
C ARG A 59 8.19 4.51 -11.30
N PRO A 60 9.31 4.54 -12.03
CA PRO A 60 10.64 4.48 -11.42
C PRO A 60 10.89 5.54 -10.34
N LYS A 61 10.32 6.74 -10.52
CA LYS A 61 10.43 7.85 -9.57
C LYS A 61 9.65 7.60 -8.28
N SER A 62 8.48 6.96 -8.36
CA SER A 62 7.64 6.58 -7.22
C SER A 62 8.34 5.50 -6.40
N LEU A 63 8.79 4.43 -7.06
CA LEU A 63 9.53 3.35 -6.43
C LEU A 63 10.84 3.83 -5.79
N ALA A 64 11.54 4.81 -6.38
CA ALA A 64 12.72 5.42 -5.79
C ALA A 64 12.40 6.20 -4.49
N LEU A 65 11.28 6.92 -4.45
CA LEU A 65 10.85 7.63 -3.24
C LEU A 65 10.46 6.64 -2.13
N LEU A 66 9.64 5.64 -2.45
CA LEU A 66 9.22 4.61 -1.49
C LEU A 66 10.45 3.90 -0.90
N ARG A 67 11.38 3.47 -1.75
CA ARG A 67 12.64 2.86 -1.30
C ARG A 67 13.49 3.79 -0.44
N ALA A 68 13.55 5.09 -0.77
CA ALA A 68 14.31 6.05 0.03
C ALA A 68 13.66 6.28 1.40
N ILE A 69 12.33 6.28 1.49
CA ILE A 69 11.60 6.42 2.75
C ILE A 69 11.84 5.19 3.64
N VAL A 70 11.67 3.99 3.09
CA VAL A 70 11.87 2.73 3.84
C VAL A 70 13.32 2.58 4.32
N GLN A 71 14.32 2.90 3.47
CA GLN A 71 15.74 2.68 3.82
C GLN A 71 16.35 3.74 4.74
N HIS A 72 15.83 4.98 4.71
CA HIS A 72 16.50 6.11 5.36
C HIS A 72 15.61 6.88 6.33
N GLU A 73 14.31 6.58 6.40
CA GLU A 73 13.34 7.20 7.30
C GLU A 73 13.50 8.73 7.41
N PRO A 74 13.51 9.47 6.27
CA PRO A 74 13.85 10.88 6.26
C PRO A 74 12.86 11.69 7.11
N GLY A 75 13.37 12.60 7.93
CA GLY A 75 12.56 13.45 8.81
C GLY A 75 11.74 14.52 8.07
N SER A 76 11.91 14.67 6.75
CA SER A 76 11.15 15.66 5.97
C SER A 76 11.13 15.40 4.46
N ILE A 77 10.18 16.05 3.78
CA ILE A 77 10.15 16.15 2.30
C ILE A 77 11.49 16.69 1.74
N ARG A 78 12.08 17.70 2.38
CA ARG A 78 13.35 18.29 1.93
C ARG A 78 14.52 17.31 2.04
N GLU A 79 14.54 16.51 3.09
CA GLU A 79 15.53 15.47 3.28
C GLU A 79 15.36 14.35 2.26
N THR A 80 14.13 13.90 2.05
CA THR A 80 13.80 12.92 1.00
C THR A 80 14.32 13.39 -0.36
N ALA A 81 14.11 14.67 -0.69
CA ALA A 81 14.59 15.24 -1.94
C ALA A 81 16.11 15.23 -2.10
N ARG A 82 16.86 15.44 -1.00
CA ARG A 82 18.33 15.32 -1.01
C ARG A 82 18.78 13.87 -1.21
N LEU A 83 18.10 12.91 -0.58
CA LEU A 83 18.44 11.48 -0.70
C LEU A 83 18.30 10.96 -2.13
N VAL A 84 17.28 11.44 -2.86
CA VAL A 84 17.03 11.03 -4.25
C VAL A 84 17.63 11.97 -5.30
N ASP A 85 18.39 12.99 -4.89
CA ASP A 85 18.98 14.03 -5.76
C ASP A 85 17.95 14.68 -6.72
N ARG A 86 16.85 15.19 -6.16
CA ARG A 86 15.76 15.81 -6.94
C ARG A 86 15.29 17.14 -6.37
N ASP A 87 14.61 17.91 -7.21
CA ASP A 87 13.97 19.16 -6.82
C ASP A 87 12.86 18.95 -5.78
N VAL A 88 12.85 19.79 -4.74
CA VAL A 88 11.93 19.70 -3.60
C VAL A 88 10.46 19.84 -4.03
N SER A 89 10.14 20.70 -4.99
CA SER A 89 8.76 20.89 -5.45
C SER A 89 8.22 19.65 -6.18
N GLN A 90 9.08 18.99 -6.96
CA GLN A 90 8.74 17.74 -7.62
C GLN A 90 8.55 16.60 -6.62
N VAL A 91 9.42 16.52 -5.61
CA VAL A 91 9.32 15.50 -4.56
C VAL A 91 8.09 15.73 -3.69
N HIS A 92 7.81 16.97 -3.30
CA HIS A 92 6.57 17.31 -2.59
C HIS A 92 5.35 16.83 -3.38
N ARG A 93 5.25 17.20 -4.66
CA ARG A 93 4.12 16.77 -5.51
C ARG A 93 4.01 15.25 -5.57
N ASN A 94 5.12 14.54 -5.79
CA ASN A 94 5.07 13.07 -5.87
C ASN A 94 4.73 12.43 -4.52
N LEU A 95 5.19 12.96 -3.39
CA LEU A 95 4.83 12.44 -2.07
C LEU A 95 3.34 12.67 -1.78
N THR A 96 2.78 13.84 -2.14
CA THR A 96 1.33 14.07 -2.05
C THR A 96 0.53 13.13 -2.95
N GLU A 97 1.02 12.82 -4.15
CA GLU A 97 0.40 11.82 -5.03
C GLU A 97 0.45 10.42 -4.40
N LEU A 98 1.58 10.02 -3.80
CA LEU A 98 1.71 8.73 -3.12
C LEU A 98 0.82 8.63 -1.87
N GLU A 99 0.68 9.73 -1.13
CA GLU A 99 -0.23 9.81 0.03
C GLU A 99 -1.69 9.66 -0.40
N SER A 100 -2.10 10.29 -1.51
CA SER A 100 -3.46 10.14 -2.04
C SER A 100 -3.77 8.71 -2.52
N LEU A 101 -2.73 7.94 -2.80
CA LEU A 101 -2.81 6.52 -3.16
C LEU A 101 -2.67 5.60 -1.93
N HIS A 102 -2.65 6.13 -0.71
CA HIS A 102 -2.49 5.37 0.53
C HIS A 102 -1.19 4.55 0.61
N LEU A 103 -0.15 4.96 -0.13
CA LEU A 103 1.16 4.29 -0.13
C LEU A 103 2.10 4.85 0.95
N ILE A 104 1.87 6.09 1.38
CA ILE A 104 2.64 6.74 2.44
C ILE A 104 1.69 7.56 3.30
N GLU A 105 2.15 7.93 4.49
CA GLU A 105 1.53 8.98 5.30
C GLU A 105 2.50 10.17 5.43
N LEU A 106 2.00 11.41 5.31
CA LEU A 106 2.77 12.61 5.67
C LEU A 106 2.41 13.06 7.09
N VAL A 107 3.20 12.64 8.07
CA VAL A 107 3.02 13.00 9.48
C VAL A 107 3.60 14.39 9.76
N GLU A 108 2.89 15.22 10.53
CA GLU A 108 3.44 16.47 11.04
C GLU A 108 4.50 16.21 12.12
N ASP A 109 5.71 16.72 11.91
CA ASP A 109 6.80 16.69 12.87
C ASP A 109 7.34 18.13 13.05
N GLY A 110 6.80 18.79 14.08
CA GLY A 110 7.04 20.21 14.32
C GLY A 110 6.53 21.09 13.17
N THR A 111 7.45 21.63 12.36
CA THR A 111 7.11 22.43 11.17
C THR A 111 7.36 21.69 9.85
N ALA A 112 7.81 20.44 9.92
CA ALA A 112 8.07 19.60 8.76
C ALA A 112 6.96 18.57 8.55
N LYS A 113 6.82 18.13 7.30
CA LYS A 113 6.04 16.93 6.94
C LYS A 113 7.01 15.77 6.73
N ARG A 114 6.90 14.75 7.55
CA ARG A 114 7.71 13.54 7.53
C ARG A 114 6.96 12.43 6.79
N PRO A 115 7.48 11.94 5.65
CA PRO A 115 6.89 10.79 4.97
C PRO A 115 7.18 9.50 5.73
N VAL A 116 6.17 8.65 5.90
CA VAL A 116 6.25 7.36 6.59
C VAL A 116 5.64 6.28 5.70
N VAL A 117 6.26 5.10 5.69
CA VAL A 117 5.78 3.88 5.04
C VAL A 117 5.71 2.79 6.12
N TRP A 118 4.63 2.02 6.18
CA TRP A 118 4.42 0.98 7.21
C TRP A 118 4.61 -0.44 6.70
N TYR A 119 5.23 -0.59 5.52
CA TYR A 119 5.48 -1.84 4.84
C TYR A 119 6.89 -1.86 4.23
N ASP A 120 7.43 -3.06 4.05
CA ASP A 120 8.79 -3.31 3.56
C ASP A 120 8.78 -3.75 2.09
N ALA A 121 7.66 -4.33 1.64
CA ALA A 121 7.45 -4.79 0.28
C ALA A 121 6.09 -4.38 -0.29
N ILE A 122 6.00 -4.36 -1.62
CA ILE A 122 4.74 -4.20 -2.36
C ILE A 122 4.61 -5.41 -3.27
N ASP A 123 3.44 -6.04 -3.24
CA ASP A 123 3.02 -7.02 -4.23
C ASP A 123 1.89 -6.41 -5.06
N ILE A 124 1.92 -6.58 -6.38
CA ILE A 124 0.92 -5.99 -7.29
C ILE A 124 0.29 -7.11 -8.09
N ASP A 125 -0.99 -7.34 -7.84
CA ASP A 125 -1.80 -8.22 -8.67
C ASP A 125 -2.58 -7.41 -9.69
N LEU A 126 -2.31 -7.69 -10.97
CA LEU A 126 -2.92 -7.02 -12.10
C LEU A 126 -3.45 -8.09 -13.07
N PRO A 127 -4.69 -8.57 -12.88
CA PRO A 127 -5.29 -9.54 -13.78
C PRO A 127 -5.43 -8.97 -15.20
N LEU A 128 -5.09 -9.78 -16.20
CA LEU A 128 -5.21 -9.43 -17.63
C LEU A 128 -6.47 -10.02 -18.27
N VAL A 129 -7.20 -10.84 -17.53
CA VAL A 129 -8.47 -11.42 -17.92
C VAL A 129 -9.55 -10.78 -17.08
N ASP A 130 -10.63 -10.33 -17.71
CA ASP A 130 -11.82 -9.94 -16.97
C ASP A 130 -12.52 -11.24 -16.55
N THR A 131 -12.56 -11.53 -15.25
CA THR A 131 -13.47 -12.52 -14.67
C THR A 131 -14.87 -11.91 -14.70
N THR A 132 -15.48 -11.88 -15.90
CA THR A 132 -16.93 -11.73 -15.97
C THR A 132 -17.51 -13.00 -15.38
N GLU A 133 -17.77 -13.01 -14.07
CA GLU A 133 -18.83 -13.86 -13.57
C GLU A 133 -20.11 -13.37 -14.24
N ASP A 134 -20.57 -14.18 -15.20
CA ASP A 134 -21.90 -14.11 -15.79
C ASP A 134 -22.93 -13.93 -14.67
N SER A 135 -23.30 -12.69 -14.38
CA SER A 135 -24.52 -12.38 -13.62
C SER A 135 -25.70 -12.70 -14.52
N ASP A 136 -26.11 -13.96 -14.42
CA ASP A 136 -27.38 -14.58 -14.77
C ASP A 136 -28.24 -13.86 -15.81
N GLU A 137 -28.32 -14.54 -16.94
CA GLU A 137 -29.50 -14.68 -17.80
C GLU A 137 -30.80 -14.78 -16.98
N ALA A 138 -31.39 -13.65 -16.62
CA ALA A 138 -32.79 -13.59 -16.22
C ALA A 138 -33.67 -13.73 -17.47
N THR A 139 -33.81 -14.98 -17.95
CA THR A 139 -34.96 -15.37 -18.76
C THR A 139 -36.21 -15.32 -17.89
N VAL A 140 -37.12 -14.39 -18.17
CA VAL A 140 -38.56 -14.48 -17.83
C VAL A 140 -39.37 -14.05 -19.04
#